data_AF-K8XJ06-F1
#
_entry.id   AF-K8XJ06-F1
#
_cell.length_a   1.000
_cell.length_b   1.000
_cell.length_c   1.000
_cell.angle_alpha   90.00
_cell.angle_beta   90.00
_cell.angle_gamma   90.00
#
_symmetry.space_group_name_H-M   'P 1'
#
loop_
_entity.id
_entity.type
_entity.pdbx_description
1 polymer ?
#
loop_
_entity_poly.entity_id
_entity_poly.type
_entity_poly.pdbx_seq_one_letter_code
_entity_poly.pdbx_strand_id
1 'polypeptide(L)'
;MHHGRDDHLLDLEREKMPLWEFFAPQGAFSDEDKEALATTITDAYQSVHLPRFYVDVIYHDLPAKNIYMGGVATGQFIRLRIEQIAREMSDTTVVEGLPAGTYSREWMREYWMNQIDAMLIPYTRDRGYEWEVHINQTPVDMWTVQGFVPPPGESDAERLWRELNRPVAYERTPPAAPEILRTNAQ
;
A
#
# COMPACT_ATOMS: atom_id res chain seq x y z
N MET A 1 45.66 14.47 2.26
CA MET A 1 44.43 14.98 2.88
C MET A 1 43.28 14.48 2.02
N HIS A 2 42.43 13.58 2.51
CA HIS A 2 41.23 13.21 1.76
C HIS A 2 40.19 14.33 1.88
N HIS A 3 39.52 14.67 0.77
CA HIS A 3 38.24 15.35 0.86
C HIS A 3 37.22 14.41 1.52
N GLY A 4 36.31 15.00 2.31
CA GLY A 4 35.07 14.30 2.66
C GLY A 4 34.28 13.98 1.38
N ARG A 5 33.45 12.94 1.43
CA ARG A 5 32.41 12.70 0.43
C ARG A 5 31.12 13.35 0.94
N ASP A 6 30.32 13.86 0.02
CA ASP A 6 29.08 14.56 0.34
C ASP A 6 27.98 13.54 0.70
N ASP A 7 27.81 13.27 1.99
CA ASP A 7 26.80 12.33 2.52
C ASP A 7 25.38 12.93 2.51
N HIS A 8 24.92 13.36 1.32
CA HIS A 8 23.68 14.14 1.10
C HIS A 8 22.83 13.63 -0.09
N LEU A 9 22.89 12.33 -0.41
CA LEU A 9 22.19 11.73 -1.57
C LEU A 9 21.47 10.40 -1.27
N LEU A 10 21.07 10.12 -0.02
CA LEU A 10 20.41 8.86 0.35
C LEU A 10 18.97 8.99 0.88
N ASP A 11 18.56 10.16 1.40
CA ASP A 11 17.27 10.31 2.12
C ASP A 11 16.08 10.68 1.20
N LEU A 12 15.89 9.93 0.10
CA LEU A 12 14.78 10.13 -0.86
C LEU A 12 14.07 8.82 -1.24
N GLU A 13 13.76 7.97 -0.26
CA GLU A 13 13.07 6.69 -0.45
C GLU A 13 12.01 6.42 0.65
N ARG A 14 10.80 5.89 0.41
CA ARG A 14 9.91 5.77 -0.79
C ARG A 14 8.46 5.51 -0.28
N GLU A 15 7.48 6.37 -0.54
CA GLU A 15 6.11 6.26 0.05
C GLU A 15 4.97 6.47 -1.00
N LYS A 16 3.96 5.58 -1.06
CA LYS A 16 3.54 4.98 -2.36
C LYS A 16 2.07 4.46 -2.70
N MET A 17 0.99 4.52 -1.89
CA MET A 17 -0.40 3.87 -2.04
C MET A 17 -0.67 2.35 -1.75
N PRO A 18 -1.77 1.90 -1.11
CA PRO A 18 -2.12 0.46 -1.02
C PRO A 18 -3.34 0.01 -1.86
N LEU A 19 -3.22 -1.12 -2.56
CA LEU A 19 -4.32 -1.79 -3.29
C LEU A 19 -4.60 -3.18 -2.71
N TRP A 20 -5.88 -3.49 -2.46
CA TRP A 20 -6.38 -4.80 -2.01
C TRP A 20 -7.32 -5.41 -3.05
N GLU A 21 -7.10 -6.69 -3.37
CA GLU A 21 -7.98 -7.48 -4.22
C GLU A 21 -8.46 -8.74 -3.49
N PHE A 22 -9.78 -8.89 -3.40
CA PHE A 22 -10.47 -10.04 -2.85
C PHE A 22 -11.01 -10.92 -3.97
N PHE A 23 -10.47 -12.14 -4.12
CA PHE A 23 -10.97 -13.16 -5.03
C PHE A 23 -11.78 -14.17 -4.22
N ALA A 24 -13.10 -14.02 -4.24
CA ALA A 24 -14.01 -14.72 -3.33
C ALA A 24 -15.10 -15.51 -4.09
N PRO A 25 -15.69 -16.56 -3.49
CA PRO A 25 -16.86 -17.22 -4.06
C PRO A 25 -18.03 -16.23 -4.17
N GLN A 26 -18.77 -16.27 -5.27
CA GLN A 26 -19.90 -15.37 -5.52
C GLN A 26 -20.89 -15.38 -4.34
N GLY A 27 -21.08 -14.22 -3.71
CA GLY A 27 -21.98 -14.07 -2.55
C GLY A 27 -21.35 -14.39 -1.18
N ALA A 28 -20.02 -14.52 -1.09
CA ALA A 28 -19.33 -14.65 0.20
C ALA A 28 -19.41 -13.38 1.08
N PHE A 29 -19.58 -12.22 0.43
CA PHE A 29 -19.77 -10.91 1.06
C PHE A 29 -21.06 -10.27 0.50
N SER A 30 -21.92 -9.73 1.37
CA SER A 30 -22.98 -8.81 0.97
C SER A 30 -22.40 -7.44 0.58
N ASP A 31 -23.24 -6.53 0.09
CA ASP A 31 -22.77 -5.17 -0.23
C ASP A 31 -22.44 -4.38 1.07
N GLU A 32 -23.15 -4.65 2.16
CA GLU A 32 -22.85 -4.12 3.50
C GLU A 32 -21.53 -4.69 4.06
N ASP A 33 -21.23 -5.98 3.85
CA ASP A 33 -19.93 -6.57 4.19
C ASP A 33 -18.79 -5.89 3.43
N LYS A 34 -18.99 -5.66 2.12
CA LYS A 34 -18.00 -5.04 1.23
C LYS A 34 -17.70 -3.61 1.68
N GLU A 35 -18.71 -2.83 2.02
CA GLU A 35 -18.57 -1.45 2.55
C GLU A 35 -17.91 -1.44 3.93
N ALA A 36 -18.34 -2.30 4.86
CA ALA A 36 -17.81 -2.35 6.23
C ALA A 36 -16.33 -2.78 6.27
N LEU A 37 -15.95 -3.82 5.50
CA LEU A 37 -14.57 -4.28 5.44
C LEU A 37 -13.67 -3.28 4.69
N ALA A 38 -14.14 -2.70 3.57
CA ALA A 38 -13.37 -1.67 2.87
C ALA A 38 -13.15 -0.41 3.74
N THR A 39 -14.15 -0.01 4.53
CA THR A 39 -14.02 1.07 5.51
C THR A 39 -12.99 0.71 6.58
N THR A 40 -13.06 -0.49 7.15
CA THR A 40 -12.12 -0.96 8.18
C THR A 40 -10.67 -0.98 7.69
N ILE A 41 -10.42 -1.47 6.47
CA ILE A 41 -9.10 -1.45 5.83
C ILE A 41 -8.63 0.00 5.60
N THR A 42 -9.52 0.89 5.19
CA THR A 42 -9.21 2.31 4.99
C THR A 42 -8.85 3.01 6.30
N ASP A 43 -9.56 2.70 7.38
CA ASP A 43 -9.31 3.25 8.72
C ASP A 43 -7.93 2.81 9.25
N ALA A 44 -7.55 1.53 9.04
CA ALA A 44 -6.24 0.99 9.41
C ALA A 44 -5.05 1.58 8.65
N TYR A 45 -5.30 2.20 7.49
CA TYR A 45 -4.31 3.00 6.76
C TYR A 45 -4.34 4.48 7.15
N GLN A 46 -5.51 5.03 7.52
CA GLN A 46 -5.61 6.41 7.99
C GLN A 46 -4.96 6.61 9.37
N SER A 47 -4.95 5.59 10.25
CA SER A 47 -4.23 5.65 11.53
C SER A 47 -2.75 5.94 11.34
N VAL A 48 -2.09 5.25 10.40
CA VAL A 48 -0.71 5.53 9.95
C VAL A 48 -0.64 6.67 8.91
N HIS A 49 -1.47 7.69 9.09
CA HIS A 49 -1.47 8.96 8.35
C HIS A 49 -1.64 8.90 6.82
N LEU A 50 -2.11 7.81 6.21
CA LEU A 50 -2.35 7.82 4.76
C LEU A 50 -3.63 8.60 4.38
N PRO A 51 -3.66 9.33 3.26
CA PRO A 51 -4.90 9.81 2.65
C PRO A 51 -5.87 8.66 2.35
N ARG A 52 -7.16 8.79 2.72
CA ARG A 52 -8.14 7.70 2.54
C ARG A 52 -8.30 7.29 1.07
N PHE A 53 -8.25 8.24 0.14
CA PHE A 53 -8.34 7.98 -1.31
C PHE A 53 -7.14 7.21 -1.91
N TYR A 54 -6.11 6.88 -1.12
CA TYR A 54 -5.09 5.92 -1.53
C TYR A 54 -5.61 4.47 -1.45
N VAL A 55 -6.61 4.17 -0.62
CA VAL A 55 -6.96 2.79 -0.29
C VAL A 55 -7.97 2.22 -1.29
N ASP A 56 -7.45 1.56 -2.33
CA ASP A 56 -8.28 0.84 -3.30
C ASP A 56 -8.62 -0.56 -2.76
N VAL A 57 -9.91 -0.90 -2.68
CA VAL A 57 -10.42 -2.22 -2.28
C VAL A 57 -11.34 -2.77 -3.37
N ILE A 58 -10.94 -3.86 -4.02
CA ILE A 58 -11.62 -4.45 -5.18
C ILE A 58 -12.12 -5.86 -4.83
N TYR A 59 -13.40 -6.12 -5.06
CA TYR A 59 -14.02 -7.43 -4.86
C TYR A 59 -14.32 -8.11 -6.21
N HIS A 60 -13.74 -9.29 -6.40
CA HIS A 60 -13.95 -10.16 -7.56
C HIS A 60 -14.84 -11.34 -7.13
N ASP A 61 -16.14 -11.25 -7.39
CA ASP A 61 -17.12 -12.33 -7.17
C ASP A 61 -16.94 -13.44 -8.22
N LEU A 62 -16.36 -14.58 -7.81
CA LEU A 62 -16.02 -15.70 -8.69
C LEU A 62 -17.04 -16.86 -8.61
N PRO A 63 -17.50 -17.41 -9.75
CA PRO A 63 -18.26 -18.65 -9.77
C PRO A 63 -17.48 -19.82 -9.15
N ALA A 64 -18.17 -20.75 -8.48
CA ALA A 64 -17.56 -21.88 -7.73
C ALA A 64 -16.77 -22.90 -8.58
N LYS A 65 -16.69 -22.73 -9.91
CA LYS A 65 -15.81 -23.49 -10.82
C LYS A 65 -14.66 -22.65 -11.40
N ASN A 66 -14.37 -21.49 -10.80
CA ASN A 66 -13.24 -20.64 -11.14
C ASN A 66 -12.16 -20.63 -10.05
N ILE A 67 -12.50 -21.09 -8.83
CA ILE A 67 -11.57 -21.23 -7.71
C ILE A 67 -11.19 -22.71 -7.55
N TYR A 68 -9.89 -23.02 -7.63
CA TYR A 68 -9.34 -24.36 -7.44
C TYR A 68 -8.22 -24.34 -6.39
N MET A 69 -8.33 -25.16 -5.35
CA MET A 69 -7.27 -25.38 -4.35
C MET A 69 -6.76 -26.82 -4.47
N GLY A 70 -5.45 -27.02 -4.55
CA GLY A 70 -4.86 -28.36 -4.72
C GLY A 70 -5.32 -29.12 -5.98
N GLY A 71 -5.86 -28.42 -6.99
CA GLY A 71 -6.49 -29.01 -8.17
C GLY A 71 -7.98 -29.38 -8.02
N VAL A 72 -8.59 -29.13 -6.87
CA VAL A 72 -10.01 -29.39 -6.59
C VAL A 72 -10.80 -28.07 -6.58
N ALA A 73 -11.94 -28.03 -7.27
CA ALA A 73 -12.81 -26.85 -7.28
C ALA A 73 -13.46 -26.64 -5.90
N THR A 74 -13.46 -25.40 -5.39
CA THR A 74 -14.02 -25.07 -4.08
C THR A 74 -14.82 -23.77 -4.09
N GLY A 75 -15.93 -23.77 -3.34
CA GLY A 75 -16.72 -22.57 -3.04
C GLY A 75 -16.50 -22.05 -1.61
N GLN A 76 -15.45 -22.51 -0.92
CA GLN A 76 -15.17 -22.19 0.49
C GLN A 76 -13.75 -21.64 0.70
N PHE A 77 -13.16 -20.99 -0.31
CA PHE A 77 -11.83 -20.39 -0.23
C PHE A 77 -11.83 -18.95 -0.74
N ILE A 78 -11.19 -18.04 0.00
CA ILE A 78 -11.03 -16.62 -0.34
C ILE A 78 -9.54 -16.31 -0.50
N ARG A 79 -9.11 -15.86 -1.69
CA ARG A 79 -7.73 -15.45 -1.94
C ARG A 79 -7.59 -13.94 -1.90
N LEU A 80 -6.62 -13.43 -1.16
CA LEU A 80 -6.33 -12.00 -1.06
C LEU A 80 -4.95 -11.66 -1.63
N ARG A 81 -4.92 -10.66 -2.51
CA ARG A 81 -3.70 -10.01 -2.99
C ARG A 81 -3.67 -8.59 -2.44
N ILE A 82 -2.56 -8.23 -1.82
CA ILE A 82 -2.30 -6.85 -1.38
C ILE A 82 -1.04 -6.38 -2.09
N GLU A 83 -1.15 -5.27 -2.81
CA GLU A 83 0.00 -4.52 -3.30
C GLU A 83 0.24 -3.37 -2.32
N GLN A 84 1.17 -3.56 -1.36
CA GLN A 84 1.65 -2.47 -0.51
C GLN A 84 2.71 -1.69 -1.25
N ILE A 85 2.23 -0.63 -1.88
CA ILE A 85 3.09 0.40 -2.42
C ILE A 85 3.31 1.35 -1.20
N ALA A 86 2.30 2.11 -0.75
CA ALA A 86 2.05 2.83 0.53
C ALA A 86 3.23 3.36 1.36
N ARG A 87 3.92 2.46 2.04
CA ARG A 87 5.14 2.66 2.79
C ARG A 87 5.91 1.38 2.53
N GLU A 88 7.23 1.46 2.35
CA GLU A 88 8.01 0.24 2.52
C GLU A 88 7.95 -0.18 4.00
N MET A 89 7.96 -1.48 4.30
CA MET A 89 8.30 -1.95 5.64
C MET A 89 9.81 -2.28 5.65
N SER A 90 10.63 -1.26 5.92
CA SER A 90 12.09 -1.30 6.04
C SER A 90 12.55 -0.51 7.26
N ASP A 91 13.75 -0.77 7.77
CA ASP A 91 14.28 -0.07 8.95
C ASP A 91 14.45 1.46 8.73
N THR A 92 14.38 1.92 7.48
CA THR A 92 14.42 3.34 7.08
C THR A 92 13.06 4.05 7.13
N THR A 93 11.95 3.33 7.30
CA THR A 93 10.60 3.91 7.22
C THR A 93 10.30 4.81 8.42
N VAL A 94 9.78 6.01 8.14
CA VAL A 94 9.19 6.91 9.14
C VAL A 94 7.71 6.55 9.28
N VAL A 95 7.22 6.40 10.50
CA VAL A 95 5.82 6.07 10.80
C VAL A 95 5.31 7.03 11.85
N GLU A 96 4.20 7.72 11.58
CA GLU A 96 3.58 8.69 12.51
C GLU A 96 4.54 9.81 12.98
N GLY A 97 5.55 10.14 12.17
CA GLY A 97 6.62 11.09 12.50
C GLY A 97 7.70 10.56 13.46
N LEU A 98 7.68 9.28 13.83
CA LEU A 98 8.71 8.63 14.63
C LEU A 98 9.98 8.37 13.79
N PRO A 99 11.20 8.52 14.35
CA PRO A 99 12.43 8.36 13.60
C PRO A 99 12.57 6.99 12.90
N ALA A 100 13.22 6.98 11.74
CA ALA A 100 13.71 5.75 11.12
C ALA A 100 14.50 4.89 12.13
N GLY A 101 14.29 3.58 12.09
CA GLY A 101 14.84 2.62 13.06
C GLY A 101 14.05 2.49 14.37
N THR A 102 12.95 3.23 14.57
CA THR A 102 12.07 3.04 15.75
C THR A 102 11.41 1.66 15.75
N TYR A 103 11.05 1.15 14.57
CA TYR A 103 10.54 -0.20 14.36
C TYR A 103 11.47 -0.93 13.38
N SER A 104 11.71 -2.22 13.60
CA SER A 104 12.37 -3.03 12.58
C SER A 104 11.40 -3.45 11.48
N ARG A 105 11.96 -3.71 10.30
CA ARG A 105 11.32 -4.37 9.17
C ARG A 105 10.51 -5.61 9.58
N GLU A 106 11.10 -6.49 10.39
CA GLU A 106 10.46 -7.73 10.82
C GLU A 106 9.25 -7.44 11.71
N TRP A 107 9.40 -6.51 12.68
CA TRP A 107 8.31 -6.12 13.58
C TRP A 107 7.14 -5.49 12.81
N MET A 108 7.41 -4.56 11.88
CA MET A 108 6.36 -3.93 11.09
C MET A 108 5.59 -4.93 10.22
N ARG A 109 6.30 -5.90 9.63
CA ARG A 109 5.69 -6.95 8.80
C ARG A 109 4.85 -7.91 9.64
N GLU A 110 5.34 -8.35 10.78
CA GLU A 110 4.59 -9.21 11.70
C GLU A 110 3.36 -8.47 12.27
N TYR A 111 3.53 -7.22 12.74
CA TYR A 111 2.44 -6.39 13.22
C TYR A 111 1.35 -6.19 12.15
N TRP A 112 1.74 -5.83 10.93
CA TRP A 112 0.78 -5.57 9.86
C TRP A 112 0.04 -6.84 9.40
N MET A 113 0.72 -7.98 9.29
CA MET A 113 0.05 -9.27 9.02
C MET A 113 -0.97 -9.63 10.12
N ASN A 114 -0.63 -9.38 11.39
CA ASN A 114 -1.57 -9.59 12.50
C ASN A 114 -2.79 -8.63 12.45
N GLN A 115 -2.62 -7.37 12.01
CA GLN A 115 -3.76 -6.47 11.77
C GLN A 115 -4.64 -6.96 10.61
N ILE A 116 -4.03 -7.44 9.52
CA ILE A 116 -4.75 -8.01 8.37
C ILE A 116 -5.62 -9.19 8.81
N ASP A 117 -5.06 -10.20 9.47
CA ASP A 117 -5.85 -11.36 9.90
C ASP A 117 -6.95 -10.97 10.91
N ALA A 118 -6.70 -10.01 11.80
CA ALA A 118 -7.72 -9.48 12.71
C ALA A 118 -8.90 -8.82 11.99
N MET A 119 -8.64 -8.07 10.90
CA MET A 119 -9.69 -7.48 10.06
C MET A 119 -10.45 -8.53 9.23
N LEU A 120 -9.80 -9.61 8.81
CA LEU A 120 -10.37 -10.63 7.92
C LEU A 120 -11.19 -11.70 8.65
N ILE A 121 -10.80 -12.07 9.88
CA ILE A 121 -11.41 -13.14 10.69
C ILE A 121 -12.96 -13.17 10.68
N PRO A 122 -13.69 -12.03 10.86
CA PRO A 122 -15.16 -12.00 10.85
C PRO A 122 -15.81 -12.26 9.48
N TYR A 123 -15.01 -12.19 8.41
CA TYR A 123 -15.41 -12.34 7.01
C TYR A 123 -14.89 -13.64 6.39
N THR A 124 -13.84 -14.24 6.95
CA THR A 124 -13.25 -15.51 6.50
C THR A 124 -13.54 -16.66 7.47
N ARG A 125 -12.71 -16.81 8.51
CA ARG A 125 -12.69 -17.92 9.47
C ARG A 125 -14.04 -18.14 10.13
N ASP A 126 -14.63 -17.07 10.65
CA ASP A 126 -15.85 -17.15 11.48
C ASP A 126 -17.11 -17.40 10.63
N ARG A 127 -16.96 -17.41 9.30
CA ARG A 127 -17.97 -17.83 8.31
C ARG A 127 -17.67 -19.21 7.69
N GLY A 128 -16.58 -19.87 8.08
CA GLY A 128 -16.18 -21.18 7.58
C GLY A 128 -15.37 -21.18 6.28
N TYR A 129 -14.87 -20.02 5.83
CA TYR A 129 -13.96 -19.95 4.68
C TYR A 129 -12.52 -20.26 5.09
N GLU A 130 -11.83 -21.04 4.26
CA GLU A 130 -10.36 -21.01 4.19
C GLU A 130 -9.92 -19.69 3.52
N TRP A 131 -8.80 -19.10 3.94
CA TRP A 131 -8.26 -17.91 3.29
C TRP A 131 -6.74 -17.95 3.15
N GLU A 132 -6.23 -17.25 2.14
CA GLU A 132 -4.80 -17.05 1.94
C GLU A 132 -4.55 -15.60 1.53
N VAL A 133 -3.79 -14.86 2.33
CA VAL A 133 -3.34 -13.50 2.01
C VAL A 133 -1.86 -13.48 1.67
N HIS A 134 -1.47 -12.63 0.71
CA HIS A 134 -0.06 -12.29 0.50
C HIS A 134 0.08 -10.80 0.20
N ILE A 135 1.25 -10.25 0.53
CA ILE A 135 1.62 -8.87 0.26
C ILE A 135 2.82 -8.86 -0.69
N ASN A 136 2.70 -8.11 -1.78
CA ASN A 136 3.82 -7.69 -2.61
C ASN A 136 4.12 -6.19 -2.37
N GLN A 137 5.38 -5.77 -2.57
CA GLN A 137 5.79 -4.36 -2.48
C GLN A 137 6.35 -3.89 -3.82
N THR A 138 5.90 -2.74 -4.31
CA THR A 138 6.26 -2.22 -5.65
C THR A 138 6.91 -0.82 -5.62
N PRO A 139 7.48 -0.34 -6.74
CA PRO A 139 8.20 0.94 -6.80
C PRO A 139 7.27 2.18 -6.85
N VAL A 140 7.58 3.20 -6.05
CA VAL A 140 6.82 4.48 -5.98
C VAL A 140 6.89 5.31 -7.26
N ASP A 141 8.06 5.29 -7.88
CA ASP A 141 8.48 6.01 -9.07
C ASP A 141 7.78 5.52 -10.35
N MET A 142 6.97 4.46 -10.23
CA MET A 142 6.12 3.92 -11.29
C MET A 142 4.61 4.08 -11.00
N TRP A 143 4.24 4.82 -9.95
CA TRP A 143 2.85 5.08 -9.54
C TRP A 143 2.46 6.57 -9.71
N THR A 144 1.20 6.80 -10.10
CA THR A 144 0.57 8.14 -10.13
C THR A 144 -0.91 8.05 -9.77
N VAL A 145 -1.50 9.12 -9.24
CA VAL A 145 -2.95 9.26 -9.04
C VAL A 145 -3.46 10.40 -9.90
N GLN A 146 -4.41 10.15 -10.80
CA GLN A 146 -4.91 11.14 -11.78
C GLN A 146 -3.78 11.85 -12.58
N GLY A 147 -2.66 11.16 -12.81
CA GLY A 147 -1.48 11.71 -13.49
C GLY A 147 -0.54 12.55 -12.60
N PHE A 148 -0.89 12.80 -11.34
CA PHE A 148 0.02 13.39 -10.37
C PHE A 148 0.99 12.34 -9.84
N VAL A 149 2.30 12.63 -9.90
CA VAL A 149 3.28 11.96 -9.04
C VAL A 149 2.93 12.32 -7.60
N PRO A 150 2.75 11.35 -6.69
CA PRO A 150 2.31 11.64 -5.34
C PRO A 150 3.45 12.17 -4.45
N PRO A 151 3.13 12.90 -3.38
CA PRO A 151 4.12 13.50 -2.50
C PRO A 151 4.90 12.43 -1.70
N PRO A 152 6.17 12.71 -1.32
CA PRO A 152 6.83 11.97 -0.26
C PRO A 152 5.94 11.98 0.99
N GLY A 153 5.82 10.84 1.68
CA GLY A 153 4.92 10.77 2.84
C GLY A 153 5.48 11.43 4.09
N GLU A 154 4.60 11.59 5.08
CA GLU A 154 4.73 12.50 6.24
C GLU A 154 4.97 14.00 5.88
N SER A 155 5.18 14.34 4.61
CA SER A 155 5.41 15.72 4.16
C SER A 155 4.16 16.60 4.23
N ASP A 156 4.39 17.92 4.20
CA ASP A 156 3.33 18.94 4.08
C ASP A 156 2.39 18.70 2.89
N ALA A 157 2.91 18.15 1.78
CA ALA A 157 2.11 17.85 0.61
C ALA A 157 1.25 16.59 0.78
N GLU A 158 1.75 15.53 1.43
CA GLU A 158 0.92 14.37 1.77
C GLU A 158 -0.14 14.73 2.82
N ARG A 159 0.21 15.56 3.81
CA ARG A 159 -0.76 16.11 4.77
C ARG A 159 -1.87 16.87 4.05
N LEU A 160 -1.55 17.74 3.09
CA LEU A 160 -2.54 18.45 2.28
C LEU A 160 -3.42 17.49 1.45
N TRP A 161 -2.84 16.44 0.86
CA TRP A 161 -3.59 15.41 0.14
C TRP A 161 -4.55 14.65 1.08
N ARG A 162 -4.11 14.34 2.31
CA ARG A 162 -4.91 13.72 3.38
C ARG A 162 -6.07 14.61 3.83
N GLU A 163 -5.79 15.88 4.13
CA GLU A 163 -6.80 16.87 4.57
C GLU A 163 -7.86 17.15 3.51
N LEU A 164 -7.48 17.20 2.22
CA LEU A 164 -8.41 17.42 1.11
C LEU A 164 -9.05 16.13 0.55
N ASN A 165 -8.59 14.97 1.01
CA ASN A 165 -8.91 13.63 0.53
C ASN A 165 -8.96 13.49 -1.00
N ARG A 166 -8.00 14.10 -1.70
CA ARG A 166 -7.86 14.07 -3.18
C ARG A 166 -6.45 14.47 -3.62
N PRO A 167 -5.98 14.06 -4.81
CA PRO A 167 -4.71 14.54 -5.33
C PRO A 167 -4.79 16.04 -5.67
N VAL A 168 -3.71 16.77 -5.39
CA VAL A 168 -3.54 18.18 -5.79
C VAL A 168 -2.11 18.46 -6.26
N ALA A 169 -1.95 19.44 -7.13
CA ALA A 169 -0.63 19.93 -7.52
C ALA A 169 0.13 20.47 -6.30
N TYR A 170 1.41 20.11 -6.20
CA TYR A 170 2.37 20.65 -5.22
C TYR A 170 3.71 20.85 -5.94
N GLU A 171 4.60 21.66 -5.37
CA GLU A 171 5.93 21.89 -5.93
C GLU A 171 6.83 20.67 -5.70
N ARG A 172 7.46 20.17 -6.77
CA ARG A 172 8.43 19.07 -6.69
C ARG A 172 9.60 19.29 -7.65
N THR A 173 10.80 18.96 -7.20
CA THR A 173 11.98 18.89 -8.08
C THR A 173 11.98 17.52 -8.79
N PRO A 174 11.84 17.44 -10.12
CA PRO A 174 11.97 16.18 -10.84
C PRO A 174 13.43 15.69 -10.81
N PRO A 175 13.68 14.36 -10.93
CA PRO A 175 15.03 13.82 -10.98
C PRO A 175 15.82 14.44 -12.14
N ALA A 176 17.07 14.82 -11.86
CA ALA A 176 17.84 15.64 -12.78
C ALA A 176 18.32 14.81 -13.99
N ALA A 177 18.05 15.30 -15.21
CA ALA A 177 18.44 14.61 -16.44
C ALA A 177 19.96 14.35 -16.50
N PRO A 178 20.44 13.19 -17.00
CA PRO A 178 21.86 12.88 -17.10
C PRO A 178 22.68 13.97 -17.79
N GLU A 179 23.89 14.24 -17.29
CA GLU A 179 24.74 15.34 -17.77
C GLU A 179 25.05 15.26 -19.28
N ILE A 180 25.22 14.04 -19.80
CA ILE A 180 25.42 13.76 -21.24
C ILE A 180 24.25 14.20 -22.15
N LEU A 181 23.07 14.46 -21.59
CA LEU A 181 21.92 15.01 -22.31
C LEU A 181 21.80 16.54 -22.18
N ARG A 182 22.54 17.16 -21.25
CA ARG A 182 22.56 18.62 -21.05
C ARG A 182 23.55 19.31 -21.98
N THR A 183 24.67 18.65 -22.30
CA THR A 183 25.74 19.18 -23.16
C THR A 183 25.39 19.22 -24.64
N ASN A 184 24.32 18.54 -25.06
CA ASN A 184 23.84 18.50 -26.45
C ASN A 184 22.68 19.50 -26.72
N ALA A 185 22.54 20.53 -25.88
CA ALA A 185 21.44 21.50 -25.90
C ALA A 185 21.93 22.97 -26.01
N GLN A 186 23.05 23.18 -26.70
CA GLN A 186 23.62 24.50 -27.06
C GLN A 186 23.80 24.61 -28.58
#